data_AF-A0A9X0YCJ3-F1
#
_entry.id   AF-A0A9X0YCJ3-F1
#
_cell.length_a   1.000
_cell.length_b   1.000
_cell.length_c   1.000
_cell.angle_alpha   90.00
_cell.angle_beta   90.00
_cell.angle_gamma   90.00
#
_symmetry.space_group_name_H-M   'P 1'
#
loop_
_entity.id
_entity.type
_entity.pdbx_description
1 polymer ?
#
loop_
_entity_poly.entity_id
_entity_poly.type
_entity_poly.pdbx_seq_one_letter_code
_entity_poly.pdbx_strand_id
1 'polypeptide(L)'
;MSAFFIEFLPGFFATVCGVILGFPVALYVNFRLAIFQRRHEAGLEKKRRGDVADVIVKSLRYNEKVLGRMFELCKVGEIMRDPDLQLSTWETVGSIFTEVGVEPEVLQILSHHWLRLNNLAVLNREMFDRNVGDRPDFKDEKIMCAMWGNFFEVTSDLQRDSVDIAARLDVYANYKKSGYAL
;
A
#
# COMPACT_ATOMS: atom_id res chain seq x y z
N MET A 1 23.23 10.66 72.49
CA MET A 1 22.59 9.94 71.35
C MET A 1 21.32 10.61 70.83
N SER A 2 20.68 11.56 71.53
CA SER A 2 19.41 12.18 71.09
C SER A 2 19.53 13.17 69.92
N ALA A 3 20.62 13.95 69.83
CA ALA A 3 20.78 14.99 68.81
C ALA A 3 20.84 14.44 67.37
N PHE A 4 21.50 13.29 67.17
CA PHE A 4 21.60 12.62 65.87
C PHE A 4 20.21 12.23 65.33
N PHE A 5 19.34 11.68 66.17
CA PHE A 5 18.00 11.28 65.74
C PHE A 5 17.11 12.48 65.41
N ILE A 6 17.24 13.59 66.13
CA ILE A 6 16.44 14.81 65.89
C ILE A 6 16.78 15.44 64.53
N GLU A 7 18.04 15.40 64.09
CA GLU A 7 18.46 15.94 62.79
C GLU A 7 18.30 14.94 61.64
N PHE A 8 18.48 13.64 61.90
CA PHE A 8 18.42 12.59 60.88
C PHE A 8 16.99 12.20 60.49
N LEU A 9 16.06 12.09 61.45
CA LEU A 9 14.69 11.62 61.21
C LEU A 9 13.93 12.45 60.18
N PRO A 10 13.95 13.80 60.19
CA PRO A 10 13.21 14.61 59.21
C PRO A 10 13.69 14.37 57.77
N GLY A 11 15.01 14.30 57.55
CA GLY A 11 15.59 14.05 56.22
C GLY A 11 15.32 12.63 55.73
N PHE A 12 15.41 11.64 56.63
CA PHE A 12 15.07 10.25 56.32
C PHE A 12 13.57 10.09 55.98
N PHE A 13 12.67 10.65 56.79
CA PHE A 13 11.23 10.62 56.51
C PHE A 13 10.87 11.37 55.24
N ALA A 14 11.46 12.52 54.95
CA ALA A 14 11.24 13.24 53.70
C ALA A 14 11.64 12.40 52.48
N THR A 15 12.76 11.67 52.57
CA THR A 15 13.24 10.80 51.49
C THR A 15 12.36 9.55 51.36
N VAL A 16 11.99 8.90 52.46
CA VAL A 16 11.13 7.72 52.46
C VAL A 16 9.72 8.07 51.98
N CYS A 17 9.13 9.16 52.47
CA CYS A 17 7.84 9.66 51.96
C CYS A 17 7.94 10.08 50.49
N GLY A 18 9.04 10.74 50.10
CA GLY A 18 9.31 11.11 48.71
C GLY A 18 9.42 9.90 47.79
N VAL A 19 10.03 8.79 48.24
CA VAL A 19 10.12 7.54 47.47
C VAL A 19 8.77 6.80 47.46
N ILE A 20 8.11 6.65 48.61
CA ILE A 20 6.82 5.95 48.73
C ILE A 20 5.72 6.66 47.94
N LEU A 21 5.72 7.98 47.87
CA LEU A 21 4.74 8.73 47.09
C LEU A 21 5.21 8.99 45.66
N GLY A 22 6.49 9.30 45.47
CA GLY A 22 7.06 9.64 44.16
C GLY A 22 7.20 8.44 43.23
N PHE A 23 7.57 7.27 43.74
CA PHE A 23 7.76 6.08 42.91
C PHE A 23 6.43 5.57 42.28
N PRO A 24 5.31 5.43 43.03
CA PRO A 24 4.03 5.09 42.43
C PRO A 24 3.51 6.13 41.44
N VAL A 25 3.71 7.42 41.72
CA VAL A 25 3.30 8.49 40.80
C VAL A 25 4.12 8.45 39.52
N ALA A 26 5.44 8.26 39.60
CA ALA A 26 6.30 8.12 38.43
C ALA A 26 5.94 6.87 37.61
N LEU A 27 5.68 5.73 38.26
CA LEU A 27 5.20 4.52 37.59
C LEU A 27 3.86 4.74 36.91
N TYR A 28 2.91 5.41 37.56
CA TYR A 28 1.61 5.72 36.99
C TYR A 28 1.73 6.61 35.76
N VAL A 29 2.54 7.67 35.83
CA VAL A 29 2.78 8.57 34.68
C VAL A 29 3.42 7.82 33.52
N ASN A 30 4.47 7.02 33.78
CA ASN A 30 5.12 6.22 32.75
C ASN A 30 4.16 5.21 32.11
N PHE A 31 3.31 4.57 32.92
CA PHE A 31 2.29 3.65 32.42
C PHE A 31 1.27 4.36 31.53
N ARG A 32 0.79 5.54 31.94
CA ARG A 32 -0.14 6.35 31.14
C ARG A 32 0.51 6.85 29.85
N LEU A 33 1.76 7.28 29.91
CA LEU A 33 2.53 7.70 28.73
C LEU A 33 2.70 6.54 27.75
N ALA A 34 3.08 5.35 28.24
CA ALA A 34 3.24 4.16 27.41
C ALA A 34 1.93 3.74 26.74
N ILE A 35 0.79 3.81 27.45
CA ILE A 35 -0.53 3.55 26.85
C ILE A 35 -0.85 4.59 25.78
N PHE A 36 -0.59 5.87 26.05
CA PHE A 36 -0.87 6.94 25.09
C PHE A 36 0.00 6.79 23.84
N GLN A 37 1.29 6.51 24.00
CA GLN A 37 2.23 6.24 22.91
C GLN A 37 1.75 5.07 22.05
N ARG A 38 1.41 3.92 22.65
CA ARG A 38 0.88 2.76 21.92
C ARG A 38 -0.40 3.08 21.14
N ARG A 39 -1.32 3.85 21.74
CA ARG A 39 -2.55 4.28 21.05
C ARG A 39 -2.25 5.21 19.89
N HIS A 40 -1.30 6.12 20.08
CA HIS A 40 -0.90 7.07 19.06
C HIS A 40 -0.21 6.36 17.88
N GLU A 41 0.72 5.45 18.16
CA GLU A 41 1.40 4.60 17.18
C GLU A 41 0.39 3.77 16.38
N ALA A 42 -0.53 3.08 17.05
CA ALA A 42 -1.58 2.32 16.37
C ALA A 42 -2.47 3.20 15.48
N GLY A 43 -2.77 4.43 15.91
CA GLY A 43 -3.50 5.41 15.10
C GLY A 43 -2.72 5.89 13.87
N LEU A 44 -1.41 6.12 14.02
CA LEU A 44 -0.52 6.51 12.92
C LEU A 44 -0.35 5.39 11.90
N GLU A 45 -0.14 4.14 12.35
CA GLU A 45 -0.06 2.97 11.47
C GLU A 45 -1.35 2.77 10.68
N LYS A 46 -2.49 2.87 11.35
CA LYS A 46 -3.80 2.76 10.70
C LYS A 46 -4.01 3.85 9.66
N LYS A 47 -3.63 5.09 9.97
CA LYS A 47 -3.68 6.20 9.01
C LYS A 47 -2.75 5.97 7.81
N ARG A 48 -1.50 5.56 8.06
CA ARG A 48 -0.50 5.26 7.01
C ARG A 48 -1.01 4.15 6.09
N ARG A 49 -1.59 3.08 6.65
CA ARG A 49 -2.23 2.00 5.88
C ARG A 49 -3.37 2.52 5.00
N GLY A 50 -4.24 3.37 5.55
CA GLY A 50 -5.35 3.94 4.79
C GLY A 50 -4.90 4.88 3.67
N ASP A 51 -3.91 5.73 3.92
CA ASP A 51 -3.37 6.65 2.91
C ASP A 51 -2.67 5.87 1.77
N VAL A 52 -1.92 4.82 2.08
CA VAL A 52 -1.29 3.97 1.05
C VAL A 52 -2.32 3.19 0.26
N ALA A 53 -3.33 2.61 0.93
CA ALA A 53 -4.42 1.92 0.25
C ALA A 53 -5.17 2.87 -0.70
N ASP A 54 -5.42 4.12 -0.31
CA ASP A 54 -6.06 5.13 -1.17
C ASP A 54 -5.22 5.42 -2.43
N VAL A 55 -3.90 5.53 -2.30
CA VAL A 55 -2.99 5.70 -3.45
C VAL A 55 -3.07 4.49 -4.40
N ILE A 56 -3.00 3.27 -3.85
CA ILE A 56 -3.09 2.04 -4.63
C ILE A 56 -4.45 1.94 -5.35
N VAL A 57 -5.56 2.19 -4.65
CA VAL A 57 -6.92 2.15 -5.21
C VAL A 57 -7.07 3.16 -6.35
N LYS A 58 -6.58 4.40 -6.17
CA LYS A 58 -6.59 5.41 -7.22
C LYS A 58 -5.82 4.96 -8.45
N SER A 59 -4.68 4.31 -8.24
CA SER A 59 -3.84 3.78 -9.32
C SER A 59 -4.52 2.64 -10.07
N LEU A 60 -5.14 1.69 -9.36
CA LEU A 60 -5.93 0.61 -9.96
C LEU A 60 -7.08 1.15 -10.80
N ARG A 61 -7.86 2.11 -10.28
CA ARG A 61 -8.98 2.73 -11.02
C ARG A 61 -8.52 3.55 -12.22
N TYR A 62 -7.31 4.11 -12.18
CA TYR A 62 -6.72 4.78 -13.33
C TYR A 62 -6.31 3.77 -14.40
N ASN A 63 -5.56 2.74 -14.01
CA ASN A 63 -5.12 1.67 -14.90
C ASN A 63 -6.31 0.93 -15.52
N GLU A 64 -7.38 0.66 -14.76
CA GLU A 64 -8.63 0.09 -15.27
C GLU A 64 -9.16 0.85 -16.49
N LYS A 65 -9.18 2.19 -16.44
CA LYS A 65 -9.65 3.04 -17.55
C LYS A 65 -8.73 2.97 -18.76
N VAL A 66 -7.43 2.91 -18.53
CA VAL A 66 -6.42 2.82 -19.60
C VAL A 66 -6.49 1.45 -20.27
N LEU A 67 -6.56 0.37 -19.47
CA LEU A 67 -6.78 -1.00 -19.94
C LEU A 67 -8.09 -1.13 -20.73
N GLY A 68 -9.17 -0.52 -20.25
CA GLY A 68 -10.43 -0.49 -20.98
C GLY A 68 -10.31 0.17 -22.36
N ARG A 69 -9.52 1.24 -22.50
CA ARG A 69 -9.23 1.85 -23.80
C ARG A 69 -8.36 0.95 -24.69
N MET A 70 -7.32 0.35 -24.11
CA MET A 70 -6.47 -0.61 -24.83
C MET A 70 -7.29 -1.79 -25.35
N PHE A 71 -8.24 -2.27 -24.55
CA PHE A 71 -9.16 -3.35 -24.92
C PHE A 71 -10.06 -2.97 -26.10
N GLU A 72 -10.65 -1.77 -26.10
CA GLU A 72 -11.47 -1.32 -27.23
C GLU A 72 -10.64 -1.14 -28.53
N LEU A 73 -9.42 -0.60 -28.43
CA LEU A 73 -8.51 -0.51 -29.58
C LEU A 73 -8.13 -1.90 -30.12
N CYS A 74 -7.86 -2.85 -29.22
CA CYS A 74 -7.53 -4.21 -29.60
C CYS A 74 -8.64 -4.89 -30.41
N LYS A 75 -9.92 -4.61 -30.12
CA LYS A 75 -11.06 -5.19 -30.87
C LYS A 75 -11.08 -4.79 -32.34
N VAL A 76 -10.53 -3.62 -32.66
CA VAL A 76 -10.45 -3.11 -34.05
C VAL A 76 -9.06 -3.34 -34.66
N GLY A 77 -8.19 -4.10 -33.99
CA GLY A 77 -6.83 -4.39 -34.47
C GLY A 77 -5.85 -3.23 -34.30
N GLU A 78 -6.14 -2.29 -33.42
CA GLU A 78 -5.27 -1.15 -33.12
C GLU A 78 -4.55 -1.32 -31.78
N ILE A 79 -3.40 -0.64 -31.64
CA ILE A 79 -2.54 -0.68 -30.45
C ILE A 79 -2.23 0.75 -30.04
N MET A 80 -2.19 0.98 -28.73
CA MET A 80 -1.81 2.27 -28.18
C MET A 80 -0.29 2.45 -28.24
N ARG A 81 0.20 3.58 -28.76
CA ARG A 81 1.65 3.85 -28.88
C ARG A 81 2.38 3.89 -27.53
N ASP A 82 1.73 4.45 -26.51
CA ASP A 82 2.29 4.58 -25.17
C ASP A 82 1.14 4.65 -24.14
N PRO A 83 0.64 3.50 -23.66
CA PRO A 83 -0.42 3.49 -22.66
C PRO A 83 0.14 4.03 -21.35
N ASP A 84 -0.46 5.12 -20.86
CA ASP A 84 -0.09 5.74 -19.60
C ASP A 84 -0.57 4.88 -18.41
N LEU A 85 0.12 3.76 -18.16
CA LEU A 85 -0.12 2.89 -17.02
C LEU A 85 0.73 3.36 -15.83
N GLN A 86 0.13 3.42 -14.65
CA GLN A 86 0.82 3.78 -13.41
C GLN A 86 1.61 2.58 -12.85
N LEU A 87 2.70 2.24 -13.54
CA LEU A 87 3.52 1.05 -13.25
C LEU A 87 4.39 1.22 -11.99
N SER A 88 4.83 2.45 -11.69
CA SER A 88 5.75 2.75 -10.57
C SER A 88 5.07 2.89 -9.21
N THR A 89 3.73 2.89 -9.16
CA THR A 89 2.98 3.04 -7.90
C THR A 89 3.39 1.97 -6.90
N TRP A 90 3.41 0.70 -7.31
CA TRP A 90 3.75 -0.41 -6.43
C TRP A 90 5.20 -0.34 -5.92
N GLU A 91 6.15 0.05 -6.76
CA GLU A 91 7.54 0.23 -6.36
C GLU A 91 7.69 1.34 -5.31
N THR A 92 6.87 2.39 -5.42
CA THR A 92 6.91 3.54 -4.53
C THR A 92 6.29 3.25 -3.17
N VAL A 93 5.15 2.54 -3.14
CA VAL A 93 4.35 2.39 -1.90
C VAL A 93 4.29 0.95 -1.36
N GLY A 94 4.78 -0.05 -2.10
CA GLY A 94 4.67 -1.46 -1.75
C GLY A 94 5.43 -1.85 -0.48
N SER A 95 6.65 -1.32 -0.29
CA SER A 95 7.44 -1.51 0.93
C SER A 95 6.73 -0.93 2.15
N ILE A 96 6.18 0.29 2.00
CA ILE A 96 5.40 0.97 3.03
C ILE A 96 4.15 0.14 3.39
N PHE A 97 3.48 -0.42 2.38
CA PHE A 97 2.28 -1.21 2.59
C PHE A 97 2.57 -2.55 3.29
N THR A 98 3.76 -3.09 3.09
CA THR A 98 4.25 -4.29 3.78
C THR A 98 4.59 -3.99 5.25
N GLU A 99 5.27 -2.87 5.51
CA GLU A 99 5.62 -2.44 6.88
C GLU A 99 4.40 -2.26 7.79
N VAL A 100 3.29 -1.76 7.24
CA VAL A 100 2.06 -1.51 8.02
C VAL A 100 1.23 -2.77 8.27
N GLY A 101 1.77 -3.97 8.04
CA GLY A 101 1.18 -5.25 8.46
C GLY A 101 -0.11 -5.60 7.73
N VAL A 102 -0.14 -5.43 6.41
CA VAL A 102 -1.25 -5.92 5.56
C VAL A 102 -1.16 -7.43 5.41
N GLU A 103 -2.31 -8.07 5.18
CA GLU A 103 -2.42 -9.51 4.95
C GLU A 103 -1.52 -9.95 3.79
N PRO A 104 -0.69 -11.02 3.96
CA PRO A 104 0.24 -11.48 2.93
C PRO A 104 -0.43 -11.81 1.58
N GLU A 105 -1.67 -12.34 1.62
CA GLU A 105 -2.44 -12.65 0.42
C GLU A 105 -2.73 -11.40 -0.42
N VAL A 106 -3.10 -10.29 0.23
CA VAL A 106 -3.36 -9.01 -0.46
C VAL A 106 -2.08 -8.48 -1.08
N LEU A 107 -0.95 -8.56 -0.37
CA LEU A 107 0.36 -8.14 -0.89
C LEU A 107 0.78 -8.99 -2.09
N GLN A 108 0.55 -10.30 -2.04
CA GLN A 108 0.84 -11.21 -3.15
C GLN A 108 0.01 -10.84 -4.38
N ILE A 109 -1.30 -10.67 -4.23
CA ILE A 109 -2.20 -10.30 -5.33
C ILE A 109 -1.77 -8.97 -5.96
N LEU A 110 -1.45 -7.96 -5.14
CA LEU A 110 -0.96 -6.66 -5.62
C LEU A 110 0.35 -6.80 -6.39
N SER A 111 1.35 -7.46 -5.81
CA SER A 111 2.64 -7.64 -6.47
C SER A 111 2.51 -8.35 -7.82
N HIS A 112 1.64 -9.37 -7.90
CA HIS A 112 1.39 -10.11 -9.12
C HIS A 112 0.65 -9.27 -10.16
N HIS A 113 -0.34 -8.47 -9.76
CA HIS A 113 -1.06 -7.56 -10.64
C HIS A 113 -0.12 -6.55 -11.30
N TRP A 114 0.76 -5.91 -10.54
CA TRP A 114 1.74 -4.95 -11.10
C TRP A 114 2.79 -5.62 -11.98
N LEU A 115 3.22 -6.84 -11.66
CA LEU A 115 4.11 -7.61 -12.53
C LEU A 115 3.45 -7.89 -13.89
N ARG A 116 2.18 -8.32 -13.89
CA ARG A 116 1.40 -8.55 -15.10
C ARG A 116 1.20 -7.25 -15.91
N LEU A 117 0.93 -6.13 -15.25
CA LEU A 117 0.85 -4.81 -15.90
C LEU A 117 2.15 -4.42 -16.61
N ASN A 118 3.30 -4.61 -15.96
CA ASN A 118 4.60 -4.35 -16.57
C ASN A 118 4.83 -5.22 -17.81
N ASN A 119 4.50 -6.53 -17.72
CA ASN A 119 4.60 -7.43 -18.85
C ASN A 119 3.67 -7.02 -20.01
N LEU A 120 2.45 -6.55 -19.70
CA LEU A 120 1.53 -6.03 -20.72
C LEU A 120 2.09 -4.79 -21.41
N ALA A 121 2.70 -3.86 -20.67
CA ALA A 121 3.31 -2.66 -21.25
C ALA A 121 4.46 -3.01 -22.21
N VAL A 122 5.28 -4.01 -21.85
CA VAL A 122 6.33 -4.55 -22.72
C VAL A 122 5.74 -5.18 -23.97
N LEU A 123 4.70 -6.01 -23.82
CA LEU A 123 4.00 -6.64 -24.95
C LEU A 123 3.37 -5.58 -25.88
N ASN A 124 2.71 -4.57 -25.33
CA ASN A 124 2.12 -3.48 -26.08
C ASN A 124 3.17 -2.77 -26.96
N ARG A 125 4.33 -2.43 -26.36
CA ARG A 125 5.44 -1.83 -27.10
C ARG A 125 5.95 -2.76 -28.20
N GLU A 126 6.10 -4.05 -27.90
CA GLU A 126 6.56 -5.02 -28.89
C GLU A 126 5.61 -5.16 -30.09
N MET A 127 4.30 -5.14 -29.83
CA MET A 127 3.29 -5.15 -30.89
C MET A 127 3.27 -3.84 -31.67
N PHE A 128 3.42 -2.70 -30.99
CA PHE A 128 3.48 -1.38 -31.63
C PHE A 128 4.69 -1.26 -32.56
N ASP A 129 5.88 -1.65 -32.09
CA ASP A 129 7.14 -1.63 -32.88
C ASP A 129 6.99 -2.42 -34.20
N ARG A 130 6.23 -3.53 -34.18
CA ARG A 130 5.94 -4.32 -35.39
C ARG A 130 4.97 -3.60 -36.31
N ASN A 131 3.89 -3.06 -35.76
CA ASN A 131 2.87 -2.35 -36.53
C ASN A 131 3.43 -1.14 -37.29
N VAL A 132 4.43 -0.45 -36.73
CA VAL A 132 5.09 0.70 -37.38
C VAL A 132 6.27 0.32 -38.27
N GLY A 133 6.63 -0.97 -38.36
CA GLY A 133 7.73 -1.47 -39.18
C GLY A 133 9.13 -1.32 -38.58
N ASP A 134 9.24 -0.94 -37.29
CA ASP A 134 10.51 -0.89 -36.56
C ASP A 134 11.03 -2.29 -36.20
N ARG A 135 10.16 -3.31 -36.30
CA ARG A 135 10.52 -4.73 -36.19
C ARG A 135 9.87 -5.53 -37.31
N PRO A 136 10.52 -6.62 -37.77
CA PRO A 136 9.94 -7.48 -38.79
C PRO A 136 8.65 -8.14 -38.28
N ASP A 137 7.63 -8.14 -39.13
CA ASP A 137 6.39 -8.87 -38.87
C ASP A 137 6.65 -10.38 -38.69
N PHE A 138 5.74 -11.02 -37.96
CA PHE A 138 5.75 -12.48 -37.89
C PHE A 138 5.47 -13.05 -39.27
N LYS A 139 6.35 -13.94 -39.74
CA LYS A 139 6.14 -14.71 -40.97
C LYS A 139 4.97 -15.70 -40.85
N ASP A 140 4.58 -16.04 -39.63
CA ASP A 140 3.51 -16.97 -39.31
C ASP A 140 2.30 -16.21 -38.75
N GLU A 141 1.21 -16.21 -39.52
CA GLU A 141 -0.07 -15.60 -39.17
C GLU A 141 -0.66 -16.19 -37.88
N LYS A 142 -0.41 -17.48 -37.57
CA LYS A 142 -0.88 -18.10 -36.34
C LYS A 142 -0.22 -17.50 -35.10
N ILE A 143 1.07 -17.15 -35.19
CA ILE A 143 1.81 -16.52 -34.09
C ILE A 143 1.26 -15.11 -33.85
N MET A 144 1.00 -14.37 -34.93
CA MET A 144 0.40 -13.03 -34.83
C MET A 144 -0.98 -13.09 -34.17
N CYS A 145 -1.85 -13.99 -34.62
CA CYS A 145 -3.18 -14.20 -34.01
C CYS A 145 -3.10 -14.61 -32.54
N ALA A 146 -2.17 -15.50 -32.18
CA ALA A 146 -1.98 -15.92 -30.78
C ALA A 146 -1.50 -14.76 -29.90
N MET A 147 -0.62 -13.90 -30.41
CA MET A 147 -0.12 -12.73 -29.70
C MET A 147 -1.23 -11.71 -29.44
N TRP A 148 -2.09 -11.45 -30.45
CA TRP A 148 -3.28 -10.63 -30.29
C TRP A 148 -4.29 -11.21 -29.30
N GLY A 149 -4.53 -12.52 -29.37
CA GLY A 149 -5.39 -13.22 -28.41
C GLY A 149 -4.88 -13.08 -26.97
N ASN A 150 -3.59 -13.30 -26.76
CA ASN A 150 -2.96 -13.15 -25.44
C ASN A 150 -3.04 -11.69 -24.95
N PHE A 151 -2.78 -10.72 -25.80
CA PHE A 151 -2.90 -9.30 -25.45
C PHE A 151 -4.32 -8.94 -25.01
N PHE A 152 -5.32 -9.42 -25.76
CA PHE A 152 -6.74 -9.22 -25.48
C PHE A 152 -7.13 -9.83 -24.12
N GLU A 153 -6.78 -11.09 -23.89
CA GLU A 153 -7.07 -11.81 -22.65
C GLU A 153 -6.41 -11.15 -21.44
N VAL A 154 -5.11 -10.85 -21.52
CA VAL A 154 -4.36 -10.24 -20.42
C VAL A 154 -4.90 -8.85 -20.08
N THR A 155 -5.26 -8.05 -21.08
CA THR A 155 -5.83 -6.70 -20.86
C THR A 155 -7.18 -6.79 -20.14
N SER A 156 -8.07 -7.68 -20.59
CA SER A 156 -9.37 -7.91 -19.97
C SER A 156 -9.25 -8.42 -18.53
N ASP A 157 -8.37 -9.39 -18.31
CA ASP A 157 -8.12 -9.95 -16.98
C ASP A 157 -7.57 -8.89 -16.02
N LEU A 158 -6.58 -8.11 -16.46
CA LEU A 158 -6.01 -7.03 -15.64
C LEU A 158 -7.03 -5.94 -15.33
N GLN A 159 -7.95 -5.65 -16.26
CA GLN A 159 -9.03 -4.72 -16.01
C GLN A 159 -9.95 -5.24 -14.89
N ARG A 160 -10.35 -6.51 -14.95
CA ARG A 160 -11.17 -7.14 -13.90
C ARG A 160 -10.43 -7.20 -12.57
N ASP A 161 -9.17 -7.63 -12.57
CA ASP A 161 -8.32 -7.67 -11.38
C ASP A 161 -8.24 -6.29 -10.73
N SER A 162 -8.13 -5.21 -11.52
CA SER A 162 -8.06 -3.84 -10.99
C SER A 162 -9.30 -3.47 -10.16
N VAL A 163 -10.49 -3.85 -10.63
CA VAL A 163 -11.77 -3.62 -9.95
C VAL A 163 -11.86 -4.45 -8.67
N ASP A 164 -11.55 -5.74 -8.77
CA ASP A 164 -11.68 -6.67 -7.65
C ASP A 164 -10.70 -6.34 -6.52
N ILE A 165 -9.46 -6.01 -6.85
CA ILE A 165 -8.44 -5.60 -5.88
C ILE A 165 -8.82 -4.26 -5.25
N ALA A 166 -9.30 -3.29 -6.03
CA ALA A 166 -9.73 -2.00 -5.49
C ALA A 166 -10.87 -2.16 -4.47
N ALA A 167 -11.85 -3.02 -4.77
CA ALA A 167 -12.95 -3.33 -3.86
C ALA A 167 -12.47 -3.98 -2.55
N ARG A 168 -11.47 -4.88 -2.62
CA ARG A 168 -10.86 -5.48 -1.41
C ARG A 168 -10.11 -4.45 -0.58
N LEU A 169 -9.44 -3.49 -1.23
CA LEU A 169 -8.66 -2.45 -0.56
C LEU A 169 -9.50 -1.32 0.05
N ASP A 170 -10.78 -1.19 -0.35
CA ASP A 170 -11.67 -0.18 0.21
C ASP A 170 -11.88 -0.31 1.73
N VAL A 171 -11.67 -1.50 2.30
CA VAL A 171 -11.69 -1.73 3.77
C VAL A 171 -10.59 -0.92 4.47
N TYR A 172 -9.45 -0.74 3.82
CA TYR A 172 -8.33 0.04 4.34
C TYR A 172 -8.49 1.54 4.05
N ALA A 173 -9.00 1.90 2.87
CA ALA A 173 -9.15 3.30 2.44
C ALA A 173 -10.28 4.06 3.15
N ASN A 174 -11.37 3.40 3.57
CA ASN A 174 -12.54 4.05 4.17
C ASN A 174 -12.35 4.51 5.64
N TYR A 175 -11.13 4.46 6.18
CA TYR A 175 -10.85 5.00 7.52
C TYR A 175 -11.16 6.51 7.64
N LYS A 176 -11.05 7.29 6.55
CA LYS A 176 -11.42 8.72 6.55
C LYS A 176 -12.91 8.98 6.81
N LYS A 177 -13.81 8.02 6.51
CA LYS A 177 -15.26 8.19 6.70
C LYS A 177 -15.76 7.83 8.10
N SER A 178 -14.97 7.13 8.90
CA SER A 178 -15.40 6.61 10.22
C SER A 178 -15.21 7.60 11.38
N GLY A 179 -14.91 8.88 11.11
CA GLY A 179 -15.16 9.95 12.08
C GLY A 179 -14.44 9.84 13.42
N TYR A 180 -13.26 9.20 13.48
CA TYR A 180 -12.35 9.39 14.60
C TYR A 180 -11.46 10.60 14.30
N ALA A 181 -12.07 11.78 14.38
CA ALA A 181 -11.33 13.00 14.69
C ALA A 181 -10.63 12.76 16.03
N LEU A 182 -9.30 12.87 16.04
CA LEU A 182 -8.54 13.07 17.27
C LEU A 182 -9.03 14.33 17.98
#